data_AF-A0A921EYA2-F1
#
_entry.id   AF-A0A921EYA2-F1
#
_cell.length_a   1.000
_cell.length_b   1.000
_cell.length_c   1.000
_cell.angle_alpha   90.00
_cell.angle_beta   90.00
_cell.angle_gamma   90.00
#
_symmetry.space_group_name_H-M   'P 1'
#
loop_
_entity.id
_entity.type
_entity.pdbx_description
1 polymer ?
#
loop_
_entity_poly.entity_id
_entity_poly.type
_entity_poly.pdbx_seq_one_letter_code
_entity_poly.pdbx_strand_id
1 'polypeptide(L)'
;MKKKVVLGVITLVALSLGACGNKTVGNQKKVGNSDVAFGQAARTSHACAWYVTKSKALPQSNTPLQAIVITQNGRALAFRVPGSFTLRAATKLSIRQLRQKGPTLARQDFTQKRRTLIALTRRELATEEQNLRRNQDATVVSFATIKTDKRLIRSYQRQLKKLQETKFKQPRALRFSVTVIRKNRENQERIKVRTYDFVEAVTRTNNQTFRYQKTRHNIFTVPYTHTSEKTVQVGRATLGYYQNSHGDYSDYALTKLKTPNTKVKFDS
;
A
#
# COMPACT_ATOMS: atom_id res chain seq x y z
N MET A 1 8.07 -1.63 -84.52
CA MET A 1 9.17 -1.04 -83.72
C MET A 1 9.23 -1.74 -82.37
N LYS A 2 10.42 -2.26 -82.04
CA LYS A 2 11.00 -2.64 -80.72
C LYS A 2 10.08 -3.30 -79.65
N LYS A 3 10.27 -4.62 -79.51
CA LYS A 3 10.13 -5.40 -78.27
C LYS A 3 11.03 -4.82 -77.17
N LYS A 4 10.64 -4.98 -75.89
CA LYS A 4 11.45 -5.51 -74.76
C LYS A 4 10.72 -5.22 -73.42
N VAL A 5 10.34 -6.21 -72.61
CA VAL A 5 11.16 -7.12 -71.77
C VAL A 5 11.55 -6.43 -70.45
N VAL A 6 11.00 -6.99 -69.36
CA VAL A 6 11.72 -7.49 -68.18
C VAL A 6 11.81 -6.66 -66.89
N LEU A 7 11.50 -7.41 -65.83
CA LEU A 7 12.05 -7.45 -64.46
C LEU A 7 12.36 -6.10 -63.79
N GLY A 8 11.71 -5.86 -62.66
CA GLY A 8 11.98 -6.61 -61.43
C GLY A 8 12.88 -5.93 -60.40
N VAL A 9 12.65 -6.38 -59.16
CA VAL A 9 13.59 -6.48 -58.04
C VAL A 9 13.93 -5.20 -57.26
N ILE A 10 13.22 -5.06 -56.13
CA ILE A 10 13.75 -4.96 -54.74
C ILE A 10 15.17 -4.38 -54.56
N THR A 11 15.27 -3.29 -53.79
CA THR A 11 16.30 -3.06 -52.74
C THR A 11 15.91 -1.80 -51.95
N LEU A 12 15.44 -1.89 -50.69
CA LEU A 12 16.15 -1.96 -49.40
C LEU A 12 17.08 -0.76 -49.09
N VAL A 13 16.85 -0.18 -47.89
CA VAL A 13 17.82 0.55 -47.01
C VAL A 13 18.04 2.03 -47.45
N ALA A 14 17.99 3.06 -46.61
CA ALA A 14 18.15 3.20 -45.17
C ALA A 14 17.76 4.63 -44.71
N LEU A 15 17.45 4.75 -43.41
CA LEU A 15 17.95 5.78 -42.47
C LEU A 15 17.76 7.26 -42.89
N SER A 16 17.08 8.09 -42.11
CA SER A 16 17.51 8.40 -40.75
C SER A 16 16.63 9.50 -40.12
N LEU A 17 16.41 9.35 -38.80
CA LEU A 17 16.40 10.40 -37.75
C LEU A 17 15.41 11.58 -37.92
N GLY A 18 14.56 11.93 -36.96
CA GLY A 18 14.44 11.53 -35.57
C GLY A 18 13.60 12.58 -34.84
N ALA A 19 12.77 12.15 -33.91
CA ALA A 19 12.36 12.97 -32.78
C ALA A 19 11.87 12.05 -31.66
N CYS A 20 12.72 11.92 -30.66
CA CYS A 20 12.51 11.17 -29.44
C CYS A 20 11.34 11.76 -28.64
N GLY A 21 10.17 11.13 -28.72
CA GLY A 21 9.10 11.30 -27.73
C GLY A 21 9.25 10.26 -26.63
N ASN A 22 9.88 10.64 -25.52
CA ASN A 22 10.15 9.83 -24.33
C ASN A 22 8.98 8.93 -23.91
N LYS A 23 8.98 7.68 -24.41
CA LYS A 23 8.21 6.57 -23.86
C LYS A 23 8.87 6.13 -22.55
N THR A 24 8.48 6.73 -21.43
CA THR A 24 8.67 6.10 -20.11
C THR A 24 7.64 4.98 -19.92
N VAL A 25 7.70 3.96 -20.79
CA VAL A 25 7.05 2.68 -20.58
C VAL A 25 7.94 1.95 -19.58
N GLY A 26 7.62 2.12 -18.30
CA GLY A 26 8.26 1.35 -17.24
C GLY A 26 8.10 -0.13 -17.55
N ASN A 27 9.23 -0.78 -17.83
CA ASN A 27 9.39 -2.21 -18.09
C ASN A 27 8.51 -3.07 -17.17
N GLN A 28 7.32 -3.44 -17.63
CA GLN A 28 6.69 -4.69 -17.21
C GLN A 28 7.27 -5.77 -18.12
N LYS A 29 8.29 -6.49 -17.64
CA LYS A 29 8.66 -7.79 -18.22
C LYS A 29 7.37 -8.57 -18.43
N LYS A 30 7.15 -9.11 -19.64
CA LYS A 30 6.12 -10.12 -19.91
C LYS A 30 6.40 -11.31 -18.99
N VAL A 31 5.83 -11.27 -17.78
CA VAL A 31 5.74 -12.43 -16.90
C VAL A 31 4.76 -13.38 -17.57
N GLY A 32 5.16 -14.65 -17.72
CA GLY A 32 4.33 -15.71 -18.28
C GLY A 32 2.91 -15.67 -17.72
N ASN A 33 1.95 -15.84 -18.62
CA ASN A 33 0.56 -15.37 -18.48
C ASN A 33 -0.31 -16.12 -17.44
N SER A 34 0.23 -17.06 -16.64
CA SER A 34 -0.59 -18.05 -15.93
C SER A 34 -0.65 -17.93 -14.40
N ASP A 35 0.23 -17.18 -13.72
CA ASP A 35 0.44 -17.40 -12.27
C ASP A 35 0.29 -16.16 -11.37
N VAL A 36 -0.35 -15.08 -11.84
CA VAL A 36 -0.37 -13.80 -11.09
C VAL A 36 -1.79 -13.29 -10.85
N ALA A 37 -2.46 -13.78 -9.82
CA ALA A 37 -3.89 -13.52 -9.68
C ALA A 37 -4.24 -12.11 -9.19
N PHE A 38 -3.40 -11.49 -8.35
CA PHE A 38 -3.59 -10.07 -8.05
C PHE A 38 -3.39 -9.21 -9.30
N GLY A 39 -2.34 -9.50 -10.06
CA GLY A 39 -2.02 -8.81 -11.32
C GLY A 39 -3.10 -8.97 -12.38
N GLN A 40 -3.67 -10.17 -12.51
CA GLN A 40 -4.76 -10.47 -13.42
C GLN A 40 -6.07 -9.80 -12.98
N ALA A 41 -6.50 -9.98 -11.73
CA ALA A 41 -7.73 -9.35 -11.17
C ALA A 41 -7.69 -7.82 -11.16
N ALA A 42 -6.51 -7.24 -11.35
CA ALA A 42 -6.34 -5.81 -11.46
C ALA A 42 -6.26 -5.30 -12.90
N ARG A 43 -6.05 -6.18 -13.89
CA ARG A 43 -6.11 -5.86 -15.32
C ARG A 43 -7.52 -6.03 -15.91
N THR A 44 -8.39 -6.77 -15.24
CA THR A 44 -9.79 -7.00 -15.66
C THR A 44 -10.64 -5.74 -15.62
N SER A 45 -11.68 -5.74 -16.47
CA SER A 45 -12.75 -4.73 -16.46
C SER A 45 -13.64 -4.87 -15.22
N HIS A 46 -13.82 -6.10 -14.73
CA HIS A 46 -14.52 -6.37 -13.48
C HIS A 46 -13.66 -6.00 -12.28
N ALA A 47 -14.26 -5.23 -11.36
CA ALA A 47 -13.60 -4.84 -10.14
C ALA A 47 -13.48 -6.01 -9.17
N CYS A 48 -12.35 -6.08 -8.46
CA CYS A 48 -12.10 -7.07 -7.41
C CYS A 48 -11.78 -6.34 -6.10
N ALA A 49 -12.24 -6.88 -4.97
CA ALA A 49 -12.00 -6.31 -3.63
C ALA A 49 -11.10 -7.23 -2.80
N TRP A 50 -10.04 -6.64 -2.27
CA TRP A 50 -9.04 -7.28 -1.44
C TRP A 50 -9.12 -6.71 -0.03
N TYR A 51 -9.20 -7.57 0.97
CA TYR A 51 -9.27 -7.24 2.38
C TYR A 51 -7.90 -7.53 3.01
N VAL A 52 -7.28 -6.52 3.60
CA VAL A 52 -5.92 -6.62 4.15
C VAL A 52 -5.97 -6.62 5.66
N THR A 53 -5.32 -7.59 6.29
CA THR A 53 -5.29 -7.74 7.75
C THR A 53 -3.98 -8.35 8.24
N LYS A 54 -3.71 -8.20 9.54
CA LYS A 54 -2.65 -8.89 10.28
C LYS A 54 -3.28 -9.76 11.36
N SER A 55 -2.86 -11.01 11.46
CA SER A 55 -3.36 -11.95 12.47
C SER A 55 -2.32 -13.01 12.81
N LYS A 56 -2.31 -13.51 14.05
CA LYS A 56 -1.47 -14.65 14.46
C LYS A 56 -1.98 -15.97 13.88
N ALA A 57 -3.29 -16.07 13.70
CA ALA A 57 -3.98 -17.23 13.15
C ALA A 57 -4.70 -16.88 11.84
N LEU A 58 -5.27 -17.89 11.17
CA LEU A 58 -6.12 -17.68 10.00
C LEU A 58 -7.22 -16.62 10.29
N PRO A 59 -7.44 -15.64 9.40
CA PRO A 59 -8.44 -14.61 9.62
C PRO A 59 -9.85 -15.19 9.80
N GLN A 60 -10.59 -14.64 10.76
CA GLN A 60 -11.97 -15.01 11.08
C GLN A 60 -12.90 -13.80 10.91
N SER A 61 -14.20 -14.01 11.12
CA SER A 61 -15.22 -12.96 10.98
C SER A 61 -14.88 -11.65 11.70
N ASN A 62 -14.36 -11.74 12.93
CA ASN A 62 -14.11 -10.58 13.79
C ASN A 62 -12.70 -10.00 13.61
N THR A 63 -11.89 -10.57 12.72
CA THR A 63 -10.53 -10.08 12.48
C THR A 63 -10.59 -8.63 11.98
N PRO A 64 -9.91 -7.70 12.67
CA PRO A 64 -9.79 -6.30 12.24
C PRO A 64 -9.13 -6.19 10.88
N LEU A 65 -9.65 -5.30 10.03
CA LEU A 65 -8.98 -4.96 8.79
C LEU A 65 -8.04 -3.78 8.99
N GLN A 66 -6.96 -3.78 8.23
CA GLN A 66 -6.05 -2.63 8.10
C GLN A 66 -6.38 -1.78 6.89
N ALA A 67 -6.78 -2.43 5.79
CA ALA A 67 -7.13 -1.75 4.56
C ALA A 67 -8.08 -2.57 3.69
N ILE A 68 -8.71 -1.88 2.75
CA ILE A 68 -9.48 -2.43 1.64
C ILE A 68 -8.86 -1.91 0.36
N VAL A 69 -8.57 -2.80 -0.59
CA VAL A 69 -8.04 -2.46 -1.89
C VAL A 69 -9.00 -2.93 -2.97
N ILE A 70 -9.41 -2.02 -3.85
CA ILE A 70 -10.27 -2.32 -5.00
C ILE A 70 -9.43 -2.20 -6.26
N THR A 71 -9.34 -3.28 -7.02
CA THR A 71 -8.59 -3.31 -8.28
C THR A 71 -9.55 -3.29 -9.48
N GLN A 72 -9.22 -2.51 -10.52
CA GLN A 72 -9.96 -2.44 -11.79
C GLN A 72 -9.11 -1.72 -12.84
N ASN A 73 -9.11 -2.15 -14.11
CA ASN A 73 -8.53 -1.43 -15.24
C ASN A 73 -7.07 -0.97 -15.04
N GLY A 74 -6.21 -1.86 -14.53
CA GLY A 74 -4.79 -1.61 -14.26
C GLY A 74 -4.53 -0.66 -13.08
N ARG A 75 -5.54 -0.38 -12.25
CA ARG A 75 -5.44 0.55 -11.12
C ARG A 75 -5.95 -0.10 -9.83
N ALA A 76 -5.42 0.37 -8.71
CA ALA A 76 -5.83 0.01 -7.37
C ALA A 76 -6.27 1.26 -6.59
N LEU A 77 -7.46 1.21 -6.00
CA LEU A 77 -7.99 2.20 -5.07
C LEU A 77 -7.93 1.62 -3.67
N ALA A 78 -7.31 2.35 -2.76
CA ALA A 78 -6.83 1.84 -1.48
C ALA A 78 -7.37 2.67 -0.33
N PHE A 79 -8.09 2.04 0.60
CA PHE A 79 -8.64 2.68 1.78
C PHE A 79 -8.03 2.05 3.03
N ARG A 80 -7.34 2.82 3.87
CA ARG A 80 -7.10 2.40 5.25
C ARG A 80 -8.41 2.48 6.02
N VAL A 81 -8.61 1.57 6.97
CA VAL A 81 -9.84 1.48 7.74
C VAL A 81 -9.54 1.48 9.24
N PRO A 82 -10.46 1.96 10.09
CA PRO A 82 -10.26 1.94 11.54
C PRO A 82 -10.20 0.48 12.03
N GLY A 83 -9.46 0.24 13.12
CA GLY A 83 -9.30 -1.10 13.70
C GLY A 83 -10.60 -1.75 14.20
N SER A 84 -11.68 -0.98 14.34
CA SER A 84 -13.03 -1.49 14.62
C SER A 84 -13.73 -2.09 13.39
N PHE A 85 -13.22 -1.83 12.17
CA PHE A 85 -13.82 -2.34 10.94
C PHE A 85 -13.32 -3.76 10.66
N THR A 86 -14.22 -4.73 10.76
CA THR A 86 -13.88 -6.16 10.70
C THR A 86 -14.07 -6.76 9.31
N LEU A 87 -13.47 -7.93 9.10
CA LEU A 87 -13.62 -8.71 7.88
C LEU A 87 -15.11 -9.01 7.58
N ARG A 88 -15.91 -9.39 8.58
CA ARG A 88 -17.37 -9.60 8.43
C ARG A 88 -18.10 -8.35 7.95
N ALA A 89 -17.77 -7.19 8.49
CA ALA A 89 -18.41 -5.94 8.06
C ALA A 89 -18.07 -5.61 6.60
N ALA A 90 -16.83 -5.87 6.19
CA ALA A 90 -16.37 -5.61 4.83
C ALA A 90 -16.99 -6.56 3.79
N THR A 91 -17.04 -7.86 4.08
CA THR A 91 -17.49 -8.87 3.10
C THR A 91 -18.98 -8.79 2.79
N LYS A 92 -19.78 -8.20 3.68
CA LYS A 92 -21.21 -7.90 3.46
C LYS A 92 -21.45 -6.76 2.46
N LEU A 93 -20.44 -5.93 2.19
CA LEU A 93 -20.57 -4.79 1.29
C LEU A 93 -20.27 -5.19 -0.16
N SER A 94 -21.04 -4.65 -1.09
CA SER A 94 -20.72 -4.71 -2.52
C SER A 94 -19.55 -3.78 -2.84
N ILE A 95 -18.88 -3.99 -3.98
CA ILE A 95 -17.77 -3.13 -4.41
C ILE A 95 -18.22 -1.66 -4.55
N ARG A 96 -19.45 -1.42 -5.02
CA ARG A 96 -20.03 -0.07 -5.09
C ARG A 96 -20.14 0.56 -3.70
N GLN A 97 -20.66 -0.20 -2.73
CA GLN A 97 -20.74 0.26 -1.34
C GLN A 97 -19.36 0.48 -0.72
N LEU A 98 -18.38 -0.38 -1.03
CA LEU A 98 -16.99 -0.20 -0.58
C LEU A 98 -16.36 1.07 -1.15
N ARG A 99 -16.62 1.42 -2.42
CA ARG A 99 -16.16 2.70 -3.02
C ARG A 99 -16.79 3.93 -2.36
N GLN A 100 -18.06 3.84 -1.99
CA GLN A 100 -18.79 4.92 -1.33
C GLN A 100 -18.39 5.09 0.15
N LYS A 101 -18.27 3.99 0.90
CA LYS A 101 -17.91 4.01 2.33
C LYS A 101 -16.40 4.16 2.59
N GLY A 102 -15.57 3.68 1.67
CA GLY A 102 -14.11 3.67 1.80
C GLY A 102 -13.49 5.02 2.18
N PRO A 103 -13.85 6.14 1.52
CA PRO A 103 -13.37 7.48 1.88
C PRO A 103 -13.69 7.88 3.31
N THR A 104 -14.89 7.58 3.79
CA THR A 104 -15.34 7.89 5.15
C THR A 104 -14.54 7.08 6.17
N LEU A 105 -14.35 5.77 5.93
CA LEU A 105 -13.53 4.91 6.79
C LEU A 105 -12.07 5.39 6.83
N ALA A 106 -11.49 5.77 5.68
CA ALA A 106 -10.14 6.31 5.61
C ALA A 106 -9.99 7.64 6.36
N ARG A 107 -11.02 8.49 6.33
CA ARG A 107 -11.03 9.74 7.09
C ARG A 107 -11.13 9.49 8.59
N GLN A 108 -11.90 8.48 9.02
CA GLN A 108 -11.98 8.06 10.42
C GLN A 108 -10.63 7.54 10.92
N ASP A 109 -9.98 6.61 10.20
CA ASP A 109 -8.64 6.11 10.53
C ASP A 109 -7.61 7.27 10.62
N PHE A 110 -7.62 8.16 9.64
CA PHE A 110 -6.77 9.36 9.64
C PHE A 110 -6.99 10.22 10.89
N THR A 111 -8.24 10.51 11.23
CA THR A 111 -8.59 11.38 12.36
C THR A 111 -8.17 10.76 13.68
N GLN A 112 -8.39 9.45 13.85
CA GLN A 112 -7.98 8.71 15.04
C GLN A 112 -6.45 8.72 15.18
N LYS A 113 -5.72 8.33 14.14
CA LYS A 113 -4.24 8.33 14.16
C LYS A 113 -3.66 9.72 14.40
N ARG A 114 -4.23 10.76 13.81
CA ARG A 114 -3.82 12.15 14.04
C ARG A 114 -4.02 12.56 15.50
N ARG A 115 -5.16 12.23 16.10
CA ARG A 115 -5.42 12.50 17.52
C ARG A 115 -4.44 11.76 18.43
N THR A 116 -4.20 10.47 18.18
CA THR A 116 -3.25 9.66 18.95
C THR A 116 -1.82 10.22 18.86
N LEU A 117 -1.35 10.57 17.66
CA LEU A 117 -0.03 11.16 17.48
C LEU A 117 0.10 12.54 18.14
N ILE A 118 -0.93 13.39 18.06
CA ILE A 118 -0.93 14.69 18.76
C ILE A 118 -0.83 14.49 20.27
N ALA A 119 -1.60 13.55 20.83
CA ALA A 119 -1.58 13.26 22.26
C ALA A 119 -0.20 12.72 22.70
N LEU A 120 0.38 11.79 21.93
CA LEU A 120 1.71 11.26 22.19
C LEU A 120 2.78 12.35 22.13
N THR A 121 2.83 13.14 21.06
CA THR A 121 3.82 14.22 20.90
C THR A 121 3.67 15.30 21.97
N ARG A 122 2.45 15.61 22.43
CA ARG A 122 2.24 16.52 23.58
C ARG A 122 2.80 15.95 24.87
N ARG A 123 2.60 14.65 25.11
CA ARG A 123 3.16 13.97 26.29
C ARG A 123 4.69 13.95 26.24
N GLU A 124 5.27 13.60 25.10
CA GLU A 124 6.73 13.61 24.91
C GLU A 124 7.32 15.01 25.09
N LEU A 125 6.68 16.05 24.54
CA LEU A 125 7.07 17.44 24.75
C LEU A 125 7.07 17.82 26.24
N ALA A 126 6.00 17.50 26.97
CA ALA A 126 5.89 17.81 28.39
C ALA A 126 6.97 17.07 29.21
N THR A 127 7.25 15.81 28.89
CA THR A 127 8.34 15.05 29.51
C THR A 127 9.69 15.72 29.28
N GLU A 128 10.00 16.13 28.04
CA GLU A 128 11.29 16.80 27.77
C GLU A 128 11.39 18.20 28.38
N GLU A 129 10.28 18.95 28.45
CA GLU A 129 10.24 20.23 29.17
C GLU A 129 10.53 20.04 30.67
N GLN A 130 10.01 18.95 31.27
CA GLN A 130 10.32 18.59 32.65
C GLN A 130 11.79 18.15 32.83
N ASN A 131 12.32 17.35 31.90
CA ASN A 131 13.73 16.94 31.90
C ASN A 131 14.65 18.16 31.82
N LEU A 132 14.36 19.10 30.91
CA LEU A 132 15.14 20.33 30.78
C LEU A 132 15.16 21.14 32.08
N ARG A 133 14.01 21.32 32.73
CA ARG A 133 13.93 22.04 34.03
C ARG A 133 14.78 21.35 35.09
N ARG A 134 14.59 20.03 35.27
CA ARG A 134 15.40 19.23 36.21
C ARG A 134 16.89 19.32 35.93
N ASN A 135 17.28 19.28 34.65
CA ASN A 135 18.67 19.34 34.22
C ASN A 135 19.29 20.74 34.37
N GLN A 136 18.48 21.79 34.36
CA GLN A 136 18.92 23.16 34.64
C GLN A 136 19.09 23.43 36.15
N ASP A 137 18.28 22.76 36.98
CA ASP A 137 18.30 22.91 38.44
C ASP A 137 19.30 21.98 39.15
N ALA A 138 19.87 21.01 38.43
CA ALA A 138 20.78 20.03 38.99
C ALA A 138 22.24 20.55 39.06
N THR A 139 22.89 20.28 40.19
CA THR A 139 24.24 20.78 40.54
C THR A 139 25.33 20.32 39.55
N VAL A 140 25.17 19.17 38.90
CA VAL A 140 26.12 18.63 37.92
C VAL A 140 25.37 18.06 36.73
N VAL A 141 25.30 18.81 35.63
CA VAL A 141 24.74 18.33 34.35
C VAL A 141 25.62 18.79 33.20
N SER A 142 25.82 17.90 32.22
CA SER A 142 26.58 18.26 31.02
C SER A 142 25.81 19.29 30.17
N PHE A 143 26.50 20.32 29.69
CA PHE A 143 25.94 21.28 28.74
C PHE A 143 25.37 20.60 27.48
N ALA A 144 25.94 19.44 27.09
CA ALA A 144 25.47 18.64 25.98
C ALA A 144 24.06 18.07 26.23
N THR A 145 23.73 17.69 27.46
CA THR A 145 22.39 17.21 27.86
C THR A 145 21.36 18.33 27.68
N ILE A 146 21.60 19.50 28.27
CA ILE A 146 20.72 20.69 28.14
C ILE A 146 20.51 21.07 26.67
N LYS A 147 21.58 21.02 25.86
CA LYS A 147 21.51 21.29 24.41
C LYS A 147 20.68 20.26 23.67
N THR A 148 20.72 18.99 24.10
CA THR A 148 19.93 17.90 23.53
C THR A 148 18.46 18.07 23.85
N ASP A 149 18.09 18.33 25.10
CA ASP A 149 16.70 18.55 25.52
C ASP A 149 16.07 19.72 24.75
N LYS A 150 16.80 20.86 24.65
CA LYS A 150 16.36 22.02 23.84
C LYS A 150 16.13 21.67 22.37
N ARG A 151 16.92 20.76 21.79
CA ARG A 151 16.74 20.30 20.40
C ARG A 151 15.51 19.40 20.29
N LEU A 152 15.31 18.48 21.23
CA LEU A 152 14.15 17.59 21.27
C LEU A 152 12.84 18.39 21.42
N ILE A 153 12.77 19.33 22.35
CA ILE A 153 11.64 20.25 22.54
C ILE A 153 11.27 20.95 21.21
N ARG A 154 12.26 21.57 20.54
CA ARG A 154 12.04 22.22 19.25
C ARG A 154 11.56 21.24 18.17
N SER A 155 12.06 20.00 18.18
CA SER A 155 11.64 18.95 17.27
C SER A 155 10.16 18.59 17.50
N TYR A 156 9.76 18.35 18.75
CA TYR A 156 8.38 18.01 19.11
C TYR A 156 7.41 19.16 18.83
N GLN A 157 7.77 20.41 19.11
CA GLN A 157 6.97 21.58 18.74
C GLN A 157 6.72 21.67 17.23
N ARG A 158 7.77 21.46 16.41
CA ARG A 158 7.63 21.42 14.95
C ARG A 158 6.74 20.26 14.50
N GLN A 159 6.90 19.09 15.10
CA GLN A 159 6.08 17.91 14.81
C GLN A 159 4.61 18.15 15.17
N LEU A 160 4.34 18.76 16.32
CA LEU A 160 2.98 19.08 16.76
C LEU A 160 2.29 20.05 15.79
N LYS A 161 2.98 21.12 15.39
CA LYS A 161 2.47 22.06 14.37
C LYS A 161 2.15 21.34 13.06
N LYS A 162 3.05 20.48 12.57
CA LYS A 162 2.83 19.66 11.36
C LYS A 162 1.61 18.75 11.49
N LEU A 163 1.47 18.06 12.63
CA LEU A 163 0.30 17.20 12.90
C LEU A 163 -1.00 18.00 12.88
N GLN A 164 -1.00 19.21 13.47
CA GLN A 164 -2.16 20.10 13.52
C GLN A 164 -2.53 20.66 12.13
N GLU A 165 -1.57 20.97 11.28
CA GLU A 165 -1.84 21.51 9.94
C GLU A 165 -2.21 20.44 8.90
N THR A 166 -1.86 19.18 9.15
CA THR A 166 -2.09 18.10 8.18
C THR A 166 -3.59 17.82 8.01
N LYS A 167 -4.04 17.87 6.74
CA LYS A 167 -5.43 17.62 6.34
C LYS A 167 -5.58 16.25 5.70
N PHE A 168 -6.78 15.67 5.86
CA PHE A 168 -7.14 14.43 5.18
C PHE A 168 -7.13 14.63 3.65
N LYS A 169 -6.58 13.65 2.93
CA LYS A 169 -6.64 13.60 1.47
C LYS A 169 -7.37 12.34 1.04
N GLN A 170 -8.41 12.53 0.24
CA GLN A 170 -9.19 11.42 -0.27
C GLN A 170 -8.33 10.47 -1.13
N PRO A 171 -8.39 9.15 -0.88
CA PRO A 171 -7.72 8.18 -1.71
C PRO A 171 -8.23 8.22 -3.15
N ARG A 172 -7.32 8.00 -4.10
CA ARG A 172 -7.62 7.92 -5.54
C ARG A 172 -7.01 6.67 -6.12
N ALA A 173 -7.56 6.21 -7.24
CA ALA A 173 -7.03 5.04 -7.93
C ALA A 173 -5.63 5.33 -8.48
N LEU A 174 -4.66 4.47 -8.14
CA LEU A 174 -3.26 4.58 -8.56
C LEU A 174 -2.86 3.33 -9.34
N ARG A 175 -1.87 3.48 -10.23
CA ARG A 175 -1.20 2.30 -10.81
C ARG A 175 -0.48 1.55 -9.68
N PHE A 176 -0.57 0.23 -9.74
CA PHE A 176 0.14 -0.70 -8.86
C PHE A 176 1.26 -1.40 -9.65
N SER A 177 2.17 -2.07 -8.95
CA SER A 177 3.17 -2.93 -9.59
C SER A 177 3.18 -4.28 -8.91
N VAL A 178 3.17 -5.35 -9.69
CA VAL A 178 3.41 -6.71 -9.21
C VAL A 178 4.74 -7.16 -9.78
N THR A 179 5.60 -7.71 -8.93
CA THR A 179 6.83 -8.37 -9.37
C THR A 179 6.79 -9.81 -8.92
N VAL A 180 7.01 -10.75 -9.83
CA VAL A 180 7.10 -12.17 -9.51
C VAL A 180 8.55 -12.50 -9.18
N ILE A 181 8.76 -13.13 -8.03
CA ILE A 181 10.06 -13.62 -7.58
C ILE A 181 9.99 -15.15 -7.62
N ARG A 182 10.93 -15.81 -8.28
CA ARG A 182 11.01 -17.27 -8.26
C ARG A 182 11.88 -17.69 -7.07
N LYS A 183 11.31 -18.44 -6.11
CA LYS A 183 12.03 -18.99 -4.96
C LYS A 183 11.70 -20.48 -4.87
N ASN A 184 12.72 -21.33 -4.77
CA ASN A 184 12.55 -22.80 -4.64
C ASN A 184 11.62 -23.42 -5.71
N ARG A 185 11.76 -22.98 -6.97
CA ARG A 185 10.91 -23.37 -8.12
C ARG A 185 9.44 -22.90 -8.07
N GLU A 186 9.01 -22.21 -7.01
CA GLU A 186 7.69 -21.59 -6.90
C GLU A 186 7.71 -20.11 -7.30
N ASN A 187 6.63 -19.66 -7.94
CA ASN A 187 6.42 -18.25 -8.29
C ASN A 187 5.76 -17.53 -7.10
N GLN A 188 6.41 -16.49 -6.59
CA GLN A 188 5.93 -15.69 -5.45
C GLN A 188 5.57 -14.27 -5.90
N GLU A 189 4.38 -13.78 -5.54
CA GLU A 189 3.86 -12.47 -5.97
C GLU A 189 4.20 -11.34 -4.99
N ARG A 190 5.15 -10.47 -5.35
CA ARG A 190 5.32 -9.21 -4.63
C ARG A 190 4.35 -8.16 -5.14
N ILE A 191 3.27 -7.96 -4.40
CA ILE A 191 2.27 -6.94 -4.70
C ILE A 191 2.69 -5.61 -4.07
N LYS A 192 2.81 -4.55 -4.88
CA LYS A 192 3.05 -3.17 -4.41
C LYS A 192 1.88 -2.28 -4.80
N VAL A 193 0.96 -2.08 -3.86
CA VAL A 193 -0.15 -1.12 -3.98
C VAL A 193 0.16 0.11 -3.15
N ARG A 194 0.28 1.26 -3.82
CA ARG A 194 0.55 2.53 -3.14
C ARG A 194 -0.71 3.07 -2.48
N THR A 195 -0.58 3.53 -1.24
CA THR A 195 -1.62 4.27 -0.52
C THR A 195 -1.10 5.61 -0.01
N TYR A 196 -2.01 6.46 0.47
CA TYR A 196 -1.68 7.62 1.28
C TYR A 196 -1.42 7.17 2.72
N ASP A 197 -0.19 7.35 3.22
CA ASP A 197 0.18 7.05 4.61
C ASP A 197 0.45 8.33 5.38
N PHE A 198 -0.35 8.57 6.41
CA PHE A 198 -0.24 9.74 7.28
C PHE A 198 0.81 9.62 8.37
N VAL A 199 0.92 8.45 9.02
CA VAL A 199 1.83 8.29 10.16
C VAL A 199 3.27 8.45 9.68
N GLU A 200 3.63 7.77 8.60
CA GLU A 200 4.99 7.82 8.06
C GLU A 200 5.35 9.18 7.44
N ALA A 201 4.37 9.89 6.85
CA ALA A 201 4.61 11.22 6.29
C ALA A 201 5.05 12.23 7.36
N VAL A 202 4.63 12.02 8.61
CA VAL A 202 4.93 12.91 9.72
C VAL A 202 6.14 12.46 10.53
N THR A 203 6.43 11.15 10.60
CA THR A 203 7.57 10.62 11.38
C THR A 203 8.91 10.62 10.63
N ARG A 204 8.93 10.76 9.29
CA ARG A 204 10.19 10.86 8.54
C ARG A 204 10.83 12.25 8.66
N THR A 205 12.01 12.30 9.28
CA THR A 205 12.82 13.51 9.55
C THR A 205 13.38 14.20 8.29
N ASN A 206 13.53 13.48 7.16
CA ASN A 206 14.07 14.02 5.90
C ASN A 206 13.04 14.63 4.94
N ASN A 207 11.81 14.91 5.38
CA ASN A 207 10.80 15.55 4.55
C ASN A 207 11.07 17.08 4.46
N GLN A 208 12.07 17.46 3.66
CA GLN A 208 12.43 18.86 3.36
C GLN A 208 11.48 19.54 2.36
N THR A 209 10.45 18.85 1.86
CA THR A 209 9.43 19.49 1.01
C THR A 209 8.19 19.79 1.83
N PHE A 210 7.95 21.09 2.05
CA PHE A 210 6.76 21.68 2.68
C PHE A 210 5.44 21.44 1.92
N ARG A 211 5.42 20.51 0.97
CA ARG A 211 4.23 19.98 0.32
C ARG A 211 4.28 18.49 0.56
N TYR A 212 3.29 17.96 1.28
CA TYR A 212 3.04 16.55 1.52
C TYR A 212 3.23 15.71 0.24
N GLN A 213 4.47 15.35 -0.07
CA GLN A 213 4.83 14.64 -1.28
C GLN A 213 4.74 13.16 -0.97
N LYS A 214 3.62 12.56 -1.41
CA LYS A 214 3.53 11.16 -1.84
C LYS A 214 4.48 10.23 -1.05
N THR A 215 4.19 9.99 0.23
CA THR A 215 4.68 8.77 0.89
C THR A 215 4.01 7.59 0.19
N ARG A 216 4.69 7.06 -0.82
CA ARG A 216 4.27 5.90 -1.61
C ARG A 216 4.52 4.66 -0.76
N HIS A 217 3.76 4.48 0.33
CA HIS A 217 3.87 3.24 1.10
C HIS A 217 3.04 2.14 0.45
N ASN A 218 3.56 0.92 0.50
CA ASN A 218 2.85 -0.24 0.01
C ASN A 218 1.86 -0.68 1.10
N ILE A 219 0.57 -0.83 0.78
CA ILE A 219 -0.39 -1.49 1.70
C ILE A 219 0.09 -2.88 2.10
N PHE A 220 0.85 -3.49 1.20
CA PHE A 220 1.55 -4.73 1.39
C PHE A 220 3.00 -4.42 1.77
N THR A 221 3.28 -4.42 3.07
CA THR A 221 4.58 -4.05 3.65
C THR A 221 5.70 -4.99 3.19
N VAL A 222 5.37 -6.26 2.92
CA VAL A 222 6.27 -7.30 2.46
C VAL A 222 5.61 -8.06 1.29
N PRO A 223 6.38 -8.55 0.30
CA PRO A 223 5.87 -9.48 -0.72
C PRO A 223 5.03 -10.61 -0.14
N TYR A 224 3.92 -10.93 -0.78
CA TYR A 224 3.14 -12.11 -0.40
C TYR A 224 3.69 -13.32 -1.14
N THR A 225 4.18 -14.30 -0.38
CA THR A 225 4.94 -15.41 -0.97
C THR A 225 4.13 -16.70 -1.08
N HIS A 226 2.97 -16.78 -0.42
CA HIS A 226 2.13 -17.97 -0.41
C HIS A 226 0.68 -17.64 -0.75
N THR A 227 0.09 -18.41 -1.66
CA THR A 227 -1.36 -18.51 -1.89
C THR A 227 -1.97 -19.53 -0.93
N SER A 228 -3.21 -19.31 -0.51
CA SER A 228 -3.81 -20.08 0.58
C SER A 228 -3.98 -21.56 0.28
N GLU A 229 -3.57 -22.42 1.20
CA GLU A 229 -3.85 -23.87 1.11
C GLU A 229 -5.31 -24.20 1.39
N LYS A 230 -5.99 -23.34 2.16
CA LYS A 230 -7.39 -23.51 2.61
C LYS A 230 -8.18 -22.24 2.36
N THR A 231 -9.49 -22.38 2.19
CA THR A 231 -10.39 -21.23 2.10
C THR A 231 -10.76 -20.72 3.50
N VAL A 232 -11.05 -19.42 3.59
CA VAL A 232 -11.56 -18.77 4.80
C VAL A 232 -13.04 -18.46 4.59
N GLN A 233 -13.91 -19.07 5.41
CA GLN A 233 -15.34 -18.75 5.38
C GLN A 233 -15.68 -17.62 6.36
N VAL A 234 -16.35 -16.59 5.85
CA VAL A 234 -16.84 -15.45 6.63
C VAL A 234 -18.30 -15.22 6.31
N GLY A 235 -19.19 -15.77 7.14
CA GLY A 235 -20.61 -15.82 6.84
C GLY A 235 -20.84 -16.60 5.54
N ARG A 236 -21.47 -15.96 4.54
CA ARG A 236 -21.71 -16.56 3.21
C ARG A 236 -20.56 -16.38 2.22
N ALA A 237 -19.49 -15.66 2.60
CA ALA A 237 -18.37 -15.40 1.70
C ALA A 237 -17.27 -16.43 1.90
N THR A 238 -16.86 -17.09 0.81
CA THR A 238 -15.67 -17.92 0.75
C THR A 238 -14.52 -17.09 0.19
N LEU A 239 -13.45 -16.97 0.98
CA LEU A 239 -12.29 -16.15 0.65
C LEU A 239 -11.06 -17.03 0.41
N GLY A 240 -10.31 -16.74 -0.65
CA GLY A 240 -8.91 -17.16 -0.77
C GLY A 240 -8.02 -16.06 -0.19
N TYR A 241 -6.80 -16.41 0.22
CA TYR A 241 -5.87 -15.41 0.73
C TYR A 241 -4.46 -15.59 0.18
N TYR A 242 -3.75 -14.47 0.10
CA TYR A 242 -2.31 -14.50 0.11
C TYR A 242 -1.83 -14.31 1.55
N GLN A 243 -0.77 -15.02 1.93
CA GLN A 243 -0.14 -14.91 3.24
C GLN A 243 1.33 -14.53 3.11
N ASN A 244 1.79 -13.72 4.06
CA ASN A 244 3.19 -13.54 4.37
C ASN A 244 3.40 -13.65 5.88
N SER A 245 4.28 -14.55 6.31
CA SER A 245 4.61 -14.73 7.73
C SER A 245 5.70 -13.77 8.15
N HIS A 246 5.52 -13.09 9.29
CA HIS A 246 6.49 -12.18 9.87
C HIS A 246 6.53 -12.30 11.39
N GLY A 247 7.50 -13.08 11.90
CA GLY A 247 7.58 -13.39 13.32
C GLY A 247 6.31 -14.08 13.81
N ASP A 248 5.74 -13.58 14.91
CA ASP A 248 4.53 -14.13 15.53
C ASP A 248 3.21 -13.83 14.78
N TYR A 249 3.25 -13.01 13.74
CA TYR A 249 2.07 -12.58 13.00
C TYR A 249 2.19 -12.90 11.52
N SER A 250 1.05 -13.03 10.85
CA SER A 250 0.96 -13.11 9.40
C SER A 250 0.16 -11.95 8.83
N ASP A 251 0.66 -11.40 7.72
CA ASP A 251 -0.04 -10.48 6.83
C ASP A 251 -0.92 -11.30 5.89
N TYR A 252 -2.19 -10.92 5.75
CA TYR A 252 -3.16 -11.57 4.87
C TYR A 252 -3.78 -10.57 3.89
N ALA A 253 -3.83 -10.95 2.61
CA ALA A 253 -4.62 -10.28 1.59
C ALA A 253 -5.69 -11.24 1.07
N LEU A 254 -6.93 -11.04 1.50
CA LEU A 254 -8.05 -11.92 1.20
C LEU A 254 -8.91 -11.38 0.06
N THR A 255 -9.41 -12.23 -0.81
CA THR A 255 -10.43 -11.85 -1.81
C THR A 255 -11.47 -12.95 -1.96
N LYS A 256 -12.66 -12.59 -2.44
CA LYS A 256 -13.77 -13.54 -2.67
C LYS A 256 -13.42 -14.48 -3.82
N LEU A 257 -13.63 -15.78 -3.62
CA LEU A 257 -13.55 -16.78 -4.68
C LEU A 257 -14.84 -16.80 -5.50
N LYS A 258 -14.73 -17.08 -6.80
CA LYS A 258 -15.89 -17.27 -7.69
C LYS A 258 -16.64 -18.57 -7.36
N THR A 259 -15.93 -19.64 -6.97
CA THR A 259 -16.52 -20.91 -6.54
C THR A 259 -15.84 -21.43 -5.25
N PRO A 260 -16.54 -22.21 -4.41
CA PRO A 260 -15.98 -22.72 -3.14
C PRO A 260 -14.87 -23.79 -3.31
N ASN A 261 -14.87 -24.50 -4.44
CA ASN A 261 -14.03 -25.69 -4.69
C ASN A 261 -12.92 -25.48 -5.73
N THR A 262 -12.74 -24.27 -6.26
CA THR A 262 -11.49 -23.95 -6.97
C THR A 262 -10.34 -24.10 -5.98
N LYS A 263 -9.49 -25.14 -6.19
CA LYS A 263 -8.13 -25.18 -5.62
C LYS A 263 -7.61 -23.76 -5.70
N VAL A 264 -7.09 -23.24 -4.60
CA VAL A 264 -6.92 -21.79 -4.38
C VAL A 264 -5.83 -21.13 -5.25
N LYS A 265 -5.72 -21.54 -6.49
CA LYS A 265 -5.46 -20.67 -7.61
C LYS A 265 -6.67 -19.75 -7.73
N PHE A 266 -6.44 -18.48 -7.45
CA PHE A 266 -7.42 -17.42 -7.69
C PHE A 266 -7.71 -17.38 -9.20
N ASP A 267 -8.85 -17.91 -9.62
CA ASP A 267 -9.29 -17.85 -11.01
C ASP A 267 -9.52 -16.39 -11.43
N SER A 268 -8.60 -15.89 -12.27
CA SER A 268 -8.79 -14.66 -13.03
C SER A 268 -9.91 -14.81 -14.05
#